data_AF-A0A965G4V8-F1
#
_entry.id   AF-A0A965G4V8-F1
#
_cell.length_a   1.000
_cell.length_b   1.000
_cell.length_c   1.000
_cell.angle_alpha   90.00
_cell.angle_beta   90.00
_cell.angle_gamma   90.00
#
_symmetry.space_group_name_H-M   'P 1'
#
loop_
_entity.id
_entity.type
_entity.pdbx_description
1 polymer ?
#
loop_
_entity_poly.entity_id
_entity_poly.type
_entity_poly.pdbx_seq_one_letter_code
_entity_poly.pdbx_strand_id
1 'polypeptide(L)'
;MFCLSGFHLLAHVVVAEAVKSNISPQTAKAPESSASFPVKRNIVTTYFWIGQGGTSISDTTNIKSAWDSFWKKNFGGIDCPDQRKDAKKFREASLPRKFAPTLNPFYVALPFNDIAFPKKARKWVYWWDEKRFQKDHFESQCKGRWIMI
;
A
#
# COMPACT_ATOMS: atom_id res chain seq x y z
N MET A 1 -51.23 -41.28 -44.02
CA MET A 1 -50.25 -41.94 -43.14
C MET A 1 -48.90 -41.29 -43.40
N PHE A 2 -48.37 -40.62 -42.39
CA PHE A 2 -47.24 -39.67 -42.44
C PHE A 2 -45.89 -40.36 -42.73
N CYS A 3 -45.04 -39.72 -43.55
CA CYS A 3 -43.72 -39.22 -43.15
C CYS A 3 -42.89 -38.84 -44.39
N LEU A 4 -42.64 -37.56 -44.57
CA LEU A 4 -41.59 -37.01 -45.44
C LEU A 4 -40.95 -35.82 -44.73
N SER A 5 -39.65 -35.68 -44.95
CA SER A 5 -38.73 -34.60 -44.55
C SER A 5 -38.15 -34.68 -43.13
N GLY A 6 -36.81 -34.60 -43.05
CA GLY A 6 -36.15 -34.26 -41.80
C GLY A 6 -34.64 -34.54 -41.71
N PHE A 7 -33.84 -33.71 -42.38
CA PHE A 7 -32.51 -33.22 -41.94
C PHE A 7 -31.40 -34.22 -41.54
N HIS A 8 -30.39 -34.31 -42.41
CA HIS A 8 -29.03 -34.73 -42.04
C HIS A 8 -28.38 -33.65 -41.14
N LEU A 9 -28.07 -34.01 -39.90
CA LEU A 9 -27.20 -33.21 -39.03
C LEU A 9 -25.75 -33.68 -39.24
N LEU A 10 -24.97 -32.91 -40.01
CA LEU A 10 -23.52 -33.02 -40.05
C LEU A 10 -22.95 -32.37 -38.78
N ALA A 11 -22.43 -33.18 -37.86
CA ALA A 11 -21.63 -32.70 -36.74
C ALA A 11 -20.23 -32.32 -37.25
N HIS A 12 -19.98 -31.02 -37.45
CA HIS A 12 -18.63 -30.51 -37.65
C HIS A 12 -17.87 -30.54 -36.31
N VAL A 13 -16.87 -31.40 -36.24
CA VAL A 13 -15.84 -31.39 -35.19
C VAL A 13 -14.93 -30.19 -35.45
N VAL A 14 -14.96 -29.18 -34.59
CA VAL A 14 -13.97 -28.11 -34.56
C VAL A 14 -12.79 -28.59 -33.71
N VAL A 15 -11.66 -28.87 -34.36
CA VAL A 15 -10.38 -29.11 -33.68
C VAL A 15 -9.79 -27.75 -33.28
N ALA A 16 -9.69 -27.50 -31.98
CA ALA A 16 -8.96 -26.34 -31.45
C ALA A 16 -7.46 -26.67 -31.38
N GLU A 17 -6.66 -26.10 -32.27
CA GLU A 17 -5.20 -26.13 -32.14
C GLU A 17 -4.75 -25.13 -31.06
N ALA A 18 -4.10 -25.65 -30.01
CA ALA A 18 -3.52 -24.86 -28.95
C ALA A 18 -2.20 -24.21 -29.41
N VAL A 19 -2.21 -22.90 -29.64
CA VAL A 19 -1.00 -22.11 -29.88
C VAL A 19 -0.19 -22.02 -28.56
N LYS A 20 0.94 -22.72 -28.49
CA LYS A 20 1.93 -22.56 -27.42
C LYS A 20 2.68 -21.24 -27.58
N SER A 21 2.50 -20.31 -26.64
CA SER A 21 3.32 -19.10 -26.55
C SER A 21 4.72 -19.44 -26.03
N ASN A 22 5.73 -19.17 -26.85
CA ASN A 22 7.14 -19.32 -26.50
C ASN A 22 7.59 -18.06 -25.72
N ILE A 23 7.39 -18.04 -24.41
CA ILE A 23 7.90 -16.97 -23.54
C ILE A 23 9.29 -17.39 -23.05
N SER A 24 10.32 -16.90 -23.74
CA SER A 24 11.71 -17.00 -23.27
C SER A 24 11.92 -16.01 -22.11
N PRO A 25 12.38 -16.45 -20.92
CA PRO A 25 12.59 -15.55 -19.80
C PRO A 25 13.82 -14.66 -20.07
N GLN A 26 13.58 -13.42 -20.49
CA GLN A 26 14.60 -12.38 -20.42
C GLN A 26 14.83 -12.03 -18.95
N THR A 27 15.93 -12.54 -18.38
CA THR A 27 16.46 -12.08 -17.09
C THR A 27 16.88 -10.62 -17.21
N ALA A 28 15.96 -9.71 -16.90
CA ALA A 28 16.32 -8.35 -16.54
C ALA A 28 17.14 -8.40 -15.26
N LYS A 29 18.45 -8.14 -15.35
CA LYS A 29 19.29 -7.91 -14.18
C LYS A 29 18.74 -6.69 -13.45
N ALA A 30 18.10 -6.92 -12.31
CA ALA A 30 17.81 -5.87 -11.36
C ALA A 30 19.15 -5.21 -10.96
N PRO A 31 19.21 -3.86 -10.83
CA PRO A 31 20.40 -3.22 -10.31
C PRO A 31 20.65 -3.73 -8.89
N GLU A 32 21.78 -4.42 -8.70
CA GLU A 32 22.27 -4.78 -7.38
C GLU A 32 22.68 -3.50 -6.65
N SER A 33 21.75 -2.93 -5.89
CA SER A 33 22.09 -2.00 -4.82
C SER A 33 22.18 -2.78 -3.53
N SER A 34 23.35 -3.36 -3.25
CA SER A 34 23.70 -3.94 -1.96
C SER A 34 23.95 -2.89 -0.87
N ALA A 35 23.44 -1.66 -1.05
CA ALA A 35 23.50 -0.61 -0.04
C ALA A 35 22.47 -0.90 1.04
N SER A 36 22.84 -1.73 2.00
CA SER A 36 22.09 -1.88 3.26
C SER A 36 21.98 -0.51 3.93
N PHE A 37 20.76 -0.04 4.17
CA PHE A 37 20.54 1.19 4.92
C PHE A 37 21.06 1.03 6.36
N PRO A 38 21.67 2.08 6.95
CA PRO A 38 22.17 2.00 8.31
C PRO A 38 21.04 1.69 9.29
N VAL A 39 21.14 0.55 9.99
CA VAL A 39 20.17 0.16 11.01
C VAL A 39 20.39 0.99 12.27
N LYS A 40 19.34 1.67 12.71
CA LYS A 40 19.31 2.39 13.99
C LYS A 40 18.55 1.55 15.01
N ARG A 41 19.14 1.33 16.18
CA ARG A 41 18.55 0.55 17.29
C ARG A 41 18.17 1.48 18.44
N ASN A 42 17.35 0.98 19.36
CA ASN A 42 16.94 1.69 20.58
C ASN A 42 16.21 3.02 20.30
N ILE A 43 15.37 3.03 19.27
CA ILE A 43 14.52 4.18 18.93
C ILE A 43 13.29 4.14 19.84
N VAL A 44 13.12 5.17 20.65
CA VAL A 44 11.88 5.39 21.41
C VAL A 44 10.89 6.08 20.48
N THR A 45 9.70 5.50 20.32
CA THR A 45 8.62 6.05 19.50
C THR A 45 7.27 5.77 20.16
N THR A 46 6.26 6.55 19.79
CA THR A 46 4.87 6.38 20.22
C THR A 46 4.07 5.69 19.12
N TYR A 47 3.03 4.94 19.50
CA TYR A 47 2.04 4.42 18.55
C TYR A 47 0.84 5.37 18.45
N PHE A 48 0.13 5.31 17.33
CA PHE A 48 -1.05 6.12 17.08
C PHE A 48 -1.98 5.39 16.09
N TRP A 49 -3.22 5.86 15.98
CA TRP A 49 -4.24 5.25 15.12
C TRP A 49 -4.86 6.24 14.14
N ILE A 50 -5.30 5.73 12.99
CA ILE A 50 -5.95 6.54 11.96
C ILE A 50 -7.28 7.08 12.50
N GLY A 51 -7.50 8.37 12.31
CA GLY A 51 -8.70 9.04 12.77
C GLY A 51 -8.74 9.35 14.27
N GLN A 52 -7.68 9.01 15.03
CA GLN A 52 -7.55 9.43 16.43
C GLN A 52 -7.58 10.97 16.50
N GLY A 53 -8.48 11.51 17.32
CA GLY A 53 -8.57 12.94 17.60
C GLY A 53 -7.42 13.42 18.48
N GLY A 54 -7.36 14.74 18.69
CA GLY A 54 -6.45 15.32 19.68
C GLY A 54 -6.77 14.75 21.07
N THR A 55 -5.73 14.68 21.91
CA THR A 55 -5.83 14.31 23.32
C THR A 55 -5.57 15.53 24.19
N SER A 56 -5.76 15.42 25.49
CA SER A 56 -5.40 16.49 26.45
C SER A 56 -3.91 16.84 26.46
N ILE A 57 -3.05 16.01 25.85
CA ILE A 57 -1.59 16.16 25.84
C ILE A 57 -1.09 16.58 24.44
N SER A 58 -1.92 16.43 23.39
CA SER A 58 -1.53 16.79 22.02
C SER A 58 -2.75 17.11 21.17
N ASP A 59 -2.73 18.29 20.53
CA ASP A 59 -3.74 18.71 19.56
C ASP A 59 -3.62 17.97 18.21
N THR A 60 -2.63 17.08 18.07
CA THR A 60 -2.40 16.36 16.82
C THR A 60 -3.58 15.44 16.53
N THR A 61 -4.24 15.70 15.41
CA THR A 61 -5.32 14.86 14.90
C THR A 61 -4.80 13.95 13.79
N ASN A 62 -4.95 12.64 13.93
CA ASN A 62 -4.53 11.64 12.95
C ASN A 62 -5.60 11.41 11.87
N ILE A 63 -6.39 12.45 11.56
CA ILE A 63 -7.51 12.40 10.60
C ILE A 63 -7.06 12.59 9.15
N LYS A 64 -5.86 13.15 8.97
CA LYS A 64 -5.19 13.43 7.69
C LYS A 64 -3.72 13.00 7.78
N SER A 65 -3.14 12.62 6.65
CA SER A 65 -1.71 12.36 6.54
C SER A 65 -1.05 13.38 5.61
N ALA A 66 0.28 13.36 5.52
CA ALA A 66 1.04 14.25 4.63
C ALA A 66 0.63 14.14 3.15
N TRP A 67 0.08 13.00 2.73
CA TRP A 67 -0.28 12.70 1.33
C TRP A 67 -1.74 12.26 1.15
N ASP A 68 -2.55 12.30 2.20
CA ASP A 68 -3.99 12.00 2.14
C ASP A 68 -4.77 12.89 3.10
N SER A 69 -5.40 13.94 2.56
CA SER A 69 -6.26 14.85 3.32
C SER A 69 -7.56 14.21 3.81
N PHE A 70 -7.98 13.11 3.19
CA PHE A 70 -9.19 12.36 3.52
C PHE A 70 -8.86 11.01 4.16
N TRP A 71 -7.71 10.89 4.82
CA TRP A 71 -7.14 9.63 5.29
C TRP A 71 -8.10 8.75 6.08
N LYS A 72 -8.82 9.31 7.07
CA LYS A 72 -9.85 8.57 7.82
C LYS A 72 -10.93 7.99 6.90
N LYS A 73 -11.41 8.79 5.94
CA LYS A 73 -12.46 8.38 5.01
C LYS A 73 -11.94 7.29 4.07
N ASN A 74 -10.76 7.50 3.49
CA ASN A 74 -10.16 6.58 2.52
C ASN A 74 -9.73 5.27 3.16
N PHE A 75 -9.31 5.27 4.43
CA PHE A 75 -9.05 4.04 5.18
C PHE A 75 -10.32 3.23 5.45
N GLY A 76 -11.48 3.89 5.54
CA GLY A 76 -12.78 3.28 5.79
C GLY A 76 -13.39 3.62 7.17
N GLY A 77 -12.67 4.38 8.00
CA GLY A 77 -13.15 4.80 9.31
C GLY A 77 -12.01 5.13 10.29
N ILE A 78 -12.38 5.24 11.56
CA ILE A 78 -11.41 5.35 12.66
C ILE A 78 -10.84 3.95 12.92
N ASP A 79 -9.52 3.86 13.04
CA ASP A 79 -8.86 2.65 13.48
C ASP A 79 -8.95 2.55 15.01
N CYS A 80 -9.78 1.62 15.51
CA CYS A 80 -10.04 1.39 16.92
C CYS A 80 -9.50 0.00 17.32
N PRO A 81 -8.27 -0.10 17.87
CA PRO A 81 -7.64 -1.37 18.18
C PRO A 81 -8.31 -2.10 19.35
N ASP A 82 -8.85 -1.34 20.29
CA ASP A 82 -9.65 -1.80 21.42
C ASP A 82 -10.88 -2.61 20.98
N GLN A 83 -11.36 -2.40 19.75
CA GLN A 83 -12.52 -3.07 19.17
C GLN A 83 -12.16 -4.28 18.30
N ARG A 84 -10.87 -4.65 18.24
CA ARG A 84 -10.38 -5.81 17.48
C ARG A 84 -10.62 -7.10 18.28
N LYS A 85 -10.84 -8.23 17.58
CA LYS A 85 -11.16 -9.53 18.23
C LYS A 85 -10.05 -10.01 19.16
N ASP A 86 -8.82 -9.64 18.82
CA ASP A 86 -7.58 -10.03 19.45
C ASP A 86 -6.90 -8.84 20.14
N ALA A 87 -7.66 -7.80 20.54
CA ALA A 87 -7.11 -6.59 21.16
C ALA A 87 -6.18 -6.85 22.36
N LYS A 88 -6.33 -8.00 23.04
CA LYS A 88 -5.45 -8.45 24.14
C LYS A 88 -4.10 -9.00 23.69
N LYS A 89 -3.94 -9.33 22.41
CA LYS A 89 -2.70 -9.78 21.77
C LYS A 89 -2.07 -8.62 21.02
N PHE A 90 -1.27 -7.83 21.73
CA PHE A 90 -0.61 -6.61 21.23
C PHE A 90 0.22 -6.80 19.93
N ARG A 91 0.55 -8.04 19.55
CA ARG A 91 1.41 -8.39 18.40
C ARG A 91 0.68 -9.01 17.21
N GLU A 92 -0.60 -9.31 17.32
CA GLU A 92 -1.38 -10.00 16.26
C GLU A 92 -2.45 -9.10 15.62
N ALA A 93 -2.43 -7.80 15.92
CA ALA A 93 -3.57 -6.90 15.74
C ALA A 93 -4.33 -7.10 14.41
N SER A 94 -5.47 -7.77 14.49
CA SER A 94 -6.34 -8.05 13.35
C SER A 94 -6.86 -6.78 12.69
N LEU A 95 -7.31 -6.87 11.43
CA LEU A 95 -7.88 -5.71 10.73
C LEU A 95 -9.13 -5.16 11.45
N PRO A 96 -9.47 -3.87 11.28
CA PRO A 96 -10.69 -3.29 11.83
C PRO A 96 -11.93 -4.14 11.52
N ARG A 97 -12.81 -4.32 12.51
CA ARG A 97 -14.00 -5.18 12.36
C ARG A 97 -15.14 -4.53 11.57
N LYS A 98 -15.26 -3.20 11.67
CA LYS A 98 -16.41 -2.45 11.14
C LYS A 98 -16.33 -2.20 9.62
N PHE A 99 -15.14 -2.34 9.04
CA PHE A 99 -14.90 -2.12 7.62
C PHE A 99 -13.68 -2.91 7.17
N ALA A 100 -13.63 -3.30 5.90
CA ALA A 100 -12.42 -3.83 5.29
C ALA A 100 -11.54 -2.64 4.83
N PRO A 101 -10.34 -2.44 5.40
CA PRO A 101 -9.48 -1.34 5.00
C PRO A 101 -9.02 -1.52 3.55
N THR A 102 -9.08 -0.46 2.76
CA THR A 102 -8.64 -0.43 1.36
C THR A 102 -7.21 0.09 1.20
N LEU A 103 -6.62 0.60 2.29
CA LEU A 103 -5.26 1.10 2.36
C LEU A 103 -4.41 0.21 3.28
N ASN A 104 -3.09 0.31 3.14
CA ASN A 104 -2.12 -0.36 4.01
C ASN A 104 -2.36 0.07 5.47
N PRO A 105 -2.51 -0.85 6.45
CA PRO A 105 -2.70 -0.48 7.86
C PRO A 105 -1.41 -0.02 8.57
N PHE A 106 -0.23 -0.21 7.97
CA PHE A 106 1.05 0.13 8.60
C PHE A 106 1.55 1.51 8.16
N TYR A 107 1.67 2.42 9.12
CA TYR A 107 2.13 3.79 8.90
C TYR A 107 3.21 4.16 9.91
N VAL A 108 4.10 5.06 9.47
CA VAL A 108 5.18 5.60 10.29
C VAL A 108 5.14 7.11 10.18
N ALA A 109 4.95 7.79 11.32
CA ALA A 109 5.00 9.24 11.38
C ALA A 109 6.45 9.70 11.30
N LEU A 110 6.77 10.52 10.30
CA LEU A 110 8.08 11.14 10.19
C LEU A 110 8.17 12.40 11.06
N PRO A 111 9.35 12.76 11.57
CA PRO A 111 9.54 14.01 12.35
C PRO A 111 9.27 15.30 11.57
N PHE A 112 9.05 15.21 10.25
CA PHE A 112 8.69 16.32 9.39
C PHE A 112 7.98 15.79 8.14
N ASN A 113 7.18 16.65 7.50
CA ASN A 113 6.55 16.36 6.21
C ASN A 113 7.55 16.65 5.07
N ASP A 114 7.84 15.66 4.24
CA ASP A 114 8.82 15.77 3.15
C ASP A 114 8.36 16.70 2.01
N ILE A 115 7.04 16.79 1.77
CA ILE A 115 6.43 17.72 0.80
C ILE A 115 6.56 19.17 1.30
N ALA A 116 6.25 19.42 2.57
CA ALA A 116 6.29 20.77 3.14
C ALA A 116 7.72 21.27 3.41
N PHE A 117 8.67 20.37 3.67
CA PHE A 117 10.05 20.69 4.01
C PHE A 117 11.07 19.98 3.09
N PRO A 118 11.07 20.24 1.77
CA PRO A 118 11.89 19.50 0.80
C PRO A 118 13.39 19.69 1.02
N LYS A 119 13.82 20.86 1.54
CA LYS A 119 15.23 21.09 1.92
C LYS A 119 15.70 20.13 3.03
N LYS A 120 14.82 19.86 4.02
CA LYS A 120 15.10 18.92 5.11
C LYS A 120 15.01 17.48 4.60
N ALA A 121 14.05 17.19 3.73
CA ALA A 121 13.91 15.88 3.09
C ALA A 121 15.17 15.50 2.30
N ARG A 122 15.70 16.40 1.46
CA ARG A 122 16.95 16.18 0.70
C ARG A 122 18.14 15.81 1.57
N LYS A 123 18.18 16.29 2.83
CA LYS A 123 19.28 15.99 3.76
C LYS A 123 19.14 14.63 4.43
N TRP A 124 17.92 14.18 4.73
CA TRP A 124 17.67 13.05 5.64
C TRP A 124 17.02 11.84 4.98
N VAL A 125 16.37 12.02 3.83
CA VAL A 125 15.76 10.93 3.06
C VAL A 125 16.83 10.32 2.18
N TYR A 126 17.29 9.12 2.54
CA TYR A 126 18.43 8.48 1.87
C TYR A 126 18.18 8.21 0.37
N TRP A 127 16.93 7.91 0.01
CA TRP A 127 16.50 7.65 -1.37
C TRP A 127 15.94 8.89 -2.07
N TRP A 128 16.30 10.09 -1.61
CA TRP A 128 15.81 11.33 -2.22
C TRP A 128 16.19 11.40 -3.70
N ASP A 129 15.19 11.57 -4.56
CA ASP A 129 15.35 11.71 -5.99
C ASP A 129 15.01 13.14 -6.43
N GLU A 130 16.02 13.86 -6.90
CA GLU A 130 15.87 15.24 -7.36
C GLU A 130 15.00 15.34 -8.63
N LYS A 131 15.10 14.36 -9.53
CA LYS A 131 14.33 14.35 -10.78
C LYS A 131 12.85 14.13 -10.49
N ARG A 132 12.54 13.20 -9.58
CA ARG A 132 11.16 12.98 -9.12
C ARG A 132 10.59 14.21 -8.45
N PHE A 133 11.37 14.88 -7.58
CA PHE A 133 10.94 16.12 -6.95
C PHE A 133 10.65 17.22 -7.98
N GLN A 134 11.49 17.39 -9.00
CA GLN A 134 11.28 18.40 -10.05
C GLN A 134 10.02 18.12 -10.88
N LYS A 135 9.71 16.85 -11.13
CA LYS A 135 8.52 16.45 -11.89
C LYS A 135 7.24 16.63 -11.07
N ASP A 136 7.22 16.14 -9.83
CA ASP A 136 6.03 16.00 -9.00
C ASP A 136 6.30 16.45 -7.55
N HIS A 137 6.57 17.74 -7.34
CA HIS A 137 7.00 18.28 -6.04
C HIS A 137 5.95 18.17 -4.90
N PHE A 138 4.67 17.92 -5.23
CA PHE A 138 3.60 17.67 -4.26
C PHE A 138 3.45 16.19 -3.89
N GLU A 139 4.23 15.30 -4.50
CA GLU A 139 4.19 13.88 -4.18
C GLU A 139 5.26 13.55 -3.13
N SER A 140 4.85 12.90 -2.03
CA SER A 140 5.77 12.42 -1.01
C SER A 140 6.68 11.34 -1.59
N GLN A 141 7.98 11.48 -1.37
CA GLN A 141 8.97 10.47 -1.74
C GLN A 141 9.03 9.30 -0.75
N CYS A 142 8.42 9.48 0.42
CA CYS A 142 8.31 8.45 1.46
C CYS A 142 7.04 7.60 1.31
N LYS A 143 6.00 8.09 0.62
CA LYS A 143 4.76 7.33 0.39
C LYS A 143 5.05 6.02 -0.37
N GLY A 144 4.47 4.93 0.13
CA GLY A 144 4.55 3.61 -0.52
C GLY A 144 5.88 2.88 -0.30
N ARG A 145 6.80 3.42 0.51
CA ARG A 145 8.03 2.74 0.87
C ARG A 145 7.89 1.95 2.15
N TRP A 146 8.39 0.72 2.11
CA TRP A 146 8.50 -0.14 3.28
C TRP A 146 9.77 0.19 4.04
N ILE A 147 9.69 0.11 5.37
CA ILE A 147 10.84 0.20 6.25
C ILE A 147 10.91 -1.04 7.13
N MET A 148 12.10 -1.31 7.64
CA MET A 148 12.35 -2.31 8.67
C MET A 148 12.40 -1.60 10.03
N ILE A 149 11.68 -2.12 11.02
CA ILE A 149 11.64 -1.63 12.42
C ILE A 149 12.02 -2.78 13.34
#